data_AF-A0A2N4YNV2-F1
#
_entry.id   AF-A0A2N4YNV2-F1
#
_cell.length_a   1.000
_cell.length_b   1.000
_cell.length_c   1.000
_cell.angle_alpha   90.00
_cell.angle_beta   90.00
_cell.angle_gamma   90.00
#
_symmetry.space_group_name_H-M   'P 1'
#
loop_
_entity.id
_entity.type
_entity.pdbx_description
1 polymer ?
#
loop_
_entity_poly.entity_id
_entity_poly.type
_entity_poly.pdbx_seq_one_letter_code
_entity_poly.pdbx_strand_id
1 'polypeptide(L)'
;MLNILPFEIISRNTKTLLITYISSVDISHEGMKKILESLHTQRGIIPESYLDELLDYEAIDKDKGKEFLVTTGVINKTKASSLWEHSVIISDVPHLFRDVEDQWKADGILVSHVQDVRELDFNLPDSTLIWLHFEKYDPEIIQSVYT
;
A
#
# COMPACT_ATOMS: atom_id res chain seq x y z
N MET A 1 -10.98 -7.58 0.44
CA MET A 1 -10.59 -7.75 -0.98
C MET A 1 -9.08 -7.68 -1.05
N LEU A 2 -8.48 -8.41 -1.98
CA LEU A 2 -7.05 -8.42 -2.18
C LEU A 2 -6.76 -7.94 -3.59
N ASN A 3 -5.80 -7.06 -3.74
CA ASN A 3 -5.30 -6.67 -5.04
C ASN A 3 -3.99 -7.41 -5.30
N ILE A 4 -3.93 -8.09 -6.45
CA ILE A 4 -2.74 -8.80 -6.92
C ILE A 4 -1.86 -7.79 -7.62
N LEU A 5 -0.65 -7.61 -7.09
CA LEU A 5 0.36 -6.73 -7.65
C LEU A 5 1.05 -7.42 -8.84
N PRO A 6 1.66 -6.67 -9.76
CA PRO A 6 2.45 -7.27 -10.83
C PRO A 6 3.64 -8.05 -10.26
N PHE A 7 3.76 -9.31 -10.67
CA PHE A 7 4.92 -10.15 -10.41
C PHE A 7 5.15 -11.11 -11.58
N GLU A 8 6.37 -11.60 -11.66
CA GLU A 8 6.80 -12.60 -12.64
C GLU A 8 7.27 -13.87 -11.93
N ILE A 9 7.03 -15.01 -12.57
CA ILE A 9 7.54 -16.32 -12.15
C ILE A 9 8.31 -16.95 -13.29
N ILE A 10 9.59 -17.23 -13.05
CA ILE A 10 10.46 -17.85 -14.04
C ILE A 10 10.80 -19.26 -13.55
N SER A 11 10.45 -20.26 -14.36
CA SER A 11 10.69 -21.66 -14.02
C SER A 11 11.67 -22.31 -14.99
N ARG A 12 12.63 -23.07 -14.45
CA ARG A 12 13.53 -23.94 -15.21
C ARG A 12 13.66 -25.28 -14.50
N ASN A 13 13.19 -26.35 -15.14
CA ASN A 13 13.09 -27.68 -14.53
C ASN A 13 12.30 -27.61 -13.21
N THR A 14 12.92 -28.00 -12.10
CA THR A 14 12.32 -27.98 -10.75
C THR A 14 12.65 -26.71 -9.95
N LYS A 15 13.26 -25.70 -10.59
CA LYS A 15 13.58 -24.42 -9.95
C LYS A 15 12.60 -23.37 -10.43
N THR A 16 12.04 -22.63 -9.48
CA THR A 16 11.14 -21.50 -9.75
C THR A 16 11.63 -20.29 -8.97
N LEU A 17 11.72 -19.15 -9.64
CA LEU A 17 12.07 -17.86 -9.07
C LEU A 17 10.87 -16.93 -9.19
N LEU A 18 10.42 -16.38 -8.06
CA LEU A 18 9.43 -15.30 -7.99
C LEU A 18 10.16 -13.96 -8.02
N ILE A 19 9.69 -13.01 -8.84
CA ILE A 19 10.19 -11.64 -8.91
C ILE A 19 9.01 -10.68 -8.76
N THR A 20 9.08 -9.82 -7.74
CA THR A 20 8.10 -8.75 -7.48
C THR A 20 8.81 -7.39 -7.50
N TYR A 21 8.07 -6.31 -7.25
CA TYR A 21 8.64 -4.97 -7.18
C TYR A 21 9.61 -4.76 -6.00
N ILE A 22 9.57 -5.62 -4.97
CA ILE A 22 10.40 -5.51 -3.75
C ILE A 22 11.18 -6.78 -3.41
N SER A 23 10.97 -7.89 -4.12
CA SER A 23 11.57 -9.17 -3.73
C SER A 23 11.93 -10.05 -4.93
N SER A 24 12.95 -10.89 -4.72
CA SER A 24 13.29 -12.01 -5.60
C SER A 24 13.49 -13.23 -4.72
N VAL A 25 12.65 -14.26 -4.89
CA VAL A 25 12.52 -15.37 -3.94
C VAL A 25 12.57 -16.72 -4.68
N ASP A 26 13.46 -17.60 -4.23
CA ASP A 26 13.47 -18.99 -4.67
C ASP A 26 12.24 -19.74 -4.12
N ILE A 27 11.40 -20.24 -5.02
CA ILE A 27 10.20 -21.01 -4.68
C ILE A 27 10.51 -22.49 -4.82
N SER A 28 10.65 -23.18 -3.69
CA SER A 28 10.88 -24.63 -3.63
C SER A 28 9.62 -25.44 -3.31
N HIS A 29 8.58 -24.81 -2.77
CA HIS A 29 7.34 -25.48 -2.42
C HIS A 29 6.38 -25.51 -3.62
N GLU A 30 6.10 -26.70 -4.16
CA GLU A 30 5.24 -26.87 -5.36
C GLU A 30 3.84 -26.30 -5.16
N GLY A 31 3.27 -26.40 -3.96
CA GLY A 31 1.98 -25.78 -3.66
C GLY A 31 2.01 -24.25 -3.80
N MET A 32 3.10 -23.61 -3.36
CA MET A 32 3.21 -22.15 -3.47
C MET A 32 3.42 -21.73 -4.93
N LYS A 33 4.20 -22.52 -5.68
CA LYS A 33 4.36 -22.29 -7.13
C LYS A 33 3.01 -22.29 -7.85
N LYS A 34 2.15 -23.27 -7.61
CA LYS A 34 0.82 -23.33 -8.25
C LYS A 34 -0.09 -22.17 -7.84
N ILE A 35 -0.04 -21.75 -6.58
CA ILE A 35 -0.76 -20.55 -6.13
C ILE A 35 -0.28 -19.33 -6.91
N LEU A 36 1.03 -19.14 -7.04
CA LEU A 36 1.61 -18.03 -7.81
C LEU A 36 1.24 -18.11 -9.30
N GLU A 37 1.26 -19.29 -9.91
CA GLU A 37 0.80 -19.50 -11.30
C GLU A 37 -0.68 -19.11 -11.46
N SER A 38 -1.53 -19.50 -10.51
CA SER A 38 -2.94 -19.14 -10.49
C SER A 38 -3.14 -17.63 -10.36
N LEU A 39 -2.49 -16.99 -9.39
CA LEU A 39 -2.59 -15.54 -9.16
C LEU A 39 -2.02 -14.74 -10.35
N HIS A 40 -0.98 -15.23 -11.02
CA HIS A 40 -0.40 -14.57 -12.19
C HIS A 40 -1.39 -14.47 -13.37
N THR A 41 -2.28 -15.48 -13.50
CA THR A 41 -3.35 -15.46 -14.50
C THR A 41 -4.55 -14.59 -14.10
N GLN A 42 -4.81 -14.44 -12.80
CA GLN A 42 -5.95 -13.68 -12.27
C GLN A 42 -5.60 -12.24 -11.91
N ARG A 43 -5.06 -11.48 -12.87
CA ARG A 43 -4.63 -10.09 -12.64
C ARG A 43 -5.78 -9.22 -12.09
N GLY A 44 -5.50 -8.44 -11.05
CA GLY A 44 -6.43 -7.46 -10.48
C GLY A 44 -6.92 -7.82 -9.08
N ILE A 45 -8.21 -7.58 -8.82
CA ILE A 45 -8.82 -7.72 -7.48
C ILE A 45 -9.48 -9.09 -7.36
N ILE A 46 -9.14 -9.81 -6.29
CA ILE A 46 -9.76 -11.10 -5.93
C ILE A 46 -10.44 -11.01 -4.54
N PRO A 47 -11.49 -11.82 -4.30
CA PRO A 47 -12.02 -12.00 -2.96
C PRO A 47 -11.02 -12.79 -2.09
N GLU A 48 -11.01 -12.50 -0.79
CA GLU A 48 -10.10 -13.19 0.14
C GLU A 48 -10.42 -14.69 0.28
N SER A 49 -11.70 -15.06 0.15
CA SER A 49 -12.15 -16.46 0.16
C SER A 49 -11.53 -17.29 -0.97
N TYR A 50 -11.31 -16.69 -2.15
CA TYR A 50 -10.67 -17.39 -3.26
C TYR A 50 -9.21 -17.75 -2.94
N LEU A 51 -8.48 -16.83 -2.31
CA LEU A 51 -7.13 -17.12 -1.85
C LEU A 51 -7.12 -18.19 -0.74
N ASP A 52 -8.09 -18.13 0.17
CA ASP A 52 -8.23 -19.14 1.22
C ASP A 52 -8.47 -20.55 0.66
N GLU A 53 -9.30 -20.67 -0.38
CA GLU A 53 -9.55 -21.94 -1.08
C GLU A 53 -8.29 -22.47 -1.76
N LEU A 54 -7.50 -21.60 -2.41
CA LEU A 54 -6.23 -21.98 -3.04
C LEU A 54 -5.21 -22.48 -2.00
N LEU A 55 -5.11 -21.80 -0.86
CA LEU A 55 -4.21 -22.17 0.23
C LEU A 55 -4.62 -23.51 0.86
N ASP A 56 -5.92 -23.73 1.09
CA ASP A 56 -6.46 -25.00 1.58
C ASP A 56 -6.16 -26.14 0.60
N TYR A 57 -6.38 -25.91 -0.70
CA TYR A 57 -6.18 -26.93 -1.73
C TYR A 57 -4.73 -27.42 -1.81
N GLU A 58 -3.76 -26.51 -1.63
CA GLU A 58 -2.33 -26.84 -1.66
C GLU A 58 -1.74 -27.14 -0.26
N ALA A 59 -2.60 -27.34 0.74
CA ALA A 59 -2.23 -27.67 2.13
C ALA A 59 -1.23 -26.68 2.76
N ILE A 60 -1.38 -25.39 2.46
CA ILE A 60 -0.57 -24.31 3.02
C ILE A 60 -1.37 -23.61 4.12
N ASP A 61 -0.72 -23.42 5.27
CA ASP A 61 -1.29 -22.64 6.37
C ASP A 61 -1.70 -21.24 5.90
N LYS A 62 -2.96 -20.86 6.14
CA LYS A 62 -3.54 -19.63 5.57
C LYS A 62 -2.83 -18.38 6.03
N ASP A 63 -2.51 -18.30 7.32
CA ASP A 63 -1.89 -17.12 7.90
C ASP A 63 -0.47 -16.95 7.36
N LYS A 64 0.32 -18.02 7.34
CA LYS A 64 1.68 -18.00 6.77
C LYS A 64 1.69 -17.74 5.26
N GLY A 65 0.75 -18.33 4.52
CA GLY A 65 0.63 -18.12 3.09
C GLY A 65 0.29 -16.67 2.75
N LYS A 66 -0.71 -16.10 3.43
CA LYS A 66 -1.07 -14.68 3.28
C LYS A 66 0.06 -13.75 3.70
N GLU A 67 0.69 -14.01 4.85
CA GLU A 67 1.83 -13.23 5.33
C GLU A 67 2.97 -13.23 4.30
N PHE A 68 3.30 -14.40 3.74
CA PHE A 68 4.31 -14.52 2.69
C PHE A 68 3.94 -13.68 1.45
N LEU A 69 2.71 -13.82 0.93
CA LEU A 69 2.27 -13.12 -0.27
C LEU A 69 2.21 -11.60 -0.09
N VAL A 70 1.84 -11.13 1.12
CA VAL A 70 1.87 -9.69 1.46
C VAL A 70 3.30 -9.20 1.58
N THR A 71 4.13 -9.89 2.35
CA THR A 71 5.51 -9.48 2.65
C THR A 71 6.39 -9.45 1.41
N THR A 72 6.19 -10.40 0.49
CA THR A 72 6.93 -10.45 -0.79
C THR A 72 6.36 -9.52 -1.84
N GLY A 73 5.24 -8.83 -1.58
CA GLY A 73 4.65 -7.89 -2.52
C GLY A 73 3.91 -8.53 -3.69
N VAL A 74 3.35 -9.72 -3.52
CA VAL A 74 2.48 -10.39 -4.50
C VAL A 74 1.04 -9.87 -4.38
N ILE A 75 0.58 -9.61 -3.16
CA ILE A 75 -0.75 -9.06 -2.89
C ILE A 75 -0.68 -7.91 -1.89
N ASN A 76 -1.66 -7.02 -1.93
CA ASN A 76 -1.95 -6.11 -0.82
C ASN A 76 -3.43 -6.18 -0.42
N LYS A 77 -3.69 -5.93 0.87
CA LYS A 77 -5.06 -5.79 1.36
C LYS A 77 -5.59 -4.43 0.91
N THR A 78 -6.75 -4.42 0.26
CA THR A 78 -7.48 -3.20 -0.07
C THR A 78 -8.75 -3.13 0.76
N LYS A 79 -9.05 -1.94 1.31
CA LYS A 79 -10.34 -1.67 1.96
C LYS A 79 -11.36 -1.22 0.90
N ALA A 80 -12.64 -1.54 1.15
CA ALA A 80 -13.75 -1.00 0.34
C ALA A 80 -14.12 0.43 0.76
N SER A 81 -13.75 0.83 1.98
CA SER A 81 -13.87 2.19 2.49
C SER A 81 -12.76 3.08 1.94
N SER A 82 -12.88 4.38 2.18
CA SER A 82 -11.81 5.36 1.93
C SER A 82 -10.50 4.90 2.55
N LEU A 83 -9.40 5.03 1.79
CA LEU A 83 -8.05 4.75 2.28
C LEU A 83 -7.61 5.77 3.33
N TRP A 84 -8.06 7.01 3.17
CA TRP A 84 -7.79 8.11 4.08
C TRP A 84 -9.10 8.69 4.60
N GLU A 85 -9.22 8.78 5.91
CA GLU A 85 -10.37 9.37 6.61
C GLU A 85 -10.14 10.86 6.89
N HIS A 86 -8.87 11.26 6.95
CA HIS A 86 -8.44 12.62 7.20
C HIS A 86 -7.41 13.04 6.15
N SER A 87 -7.26 14.35 5.95
CA SER A 87 -6.13 14.92 5.23
C SER A 87 -5.51 16.07 6.01
N VAL A 88 -4.22 16.32 5.78
CA VAL A 88 -3.45 17.40 6.39
C VAL A 88 -2.64 18.08 5.30
N ILE A 89 -2.53 19.39 5.38
CA ILE A 89 -1.64 20.16 4.49
C ILE A 89 -0.45 20.64 5.30
N ILE A 90 0.75 20.25 4.91
CA ILE A 90 2.01 20.73 5.49
C ILE A 90 2.67 21.60 4.42
N SER A 91 2.92 22.87 4.73
CA SER A 91 3.31 23.88 3.74
C SER A 91 4.40 24.82 4.25
N ASP A 92 5.30 25.28 3.38
CA ASP A 92 6.22 26.41 3.66
C ASP A 92 5.53 27.78 3.62
N VAL A 93 4.29 27.80 3.11
CA VAL A 93 3.40 28.95 3.02
C VAL A 93 2.00 28.58 3.53
N PRO A 94 1.83 28.17 4.80
CA PRO A 94 0.54 27.68 5.33
C PRO A 94 -0.55 28.76 5.28
N HIS A 95 -0.15 30.04 5.24
CA HIS A 95 -1.06 31.16 5.12
C HIS A 95 -1.91 31.16 3.84
N LEU A 96 -1.49 30.45 2.78
CA LEU A 96 -2.29 30.26 1.57
C LEU A 96 -3.54 29.40 1.80
N PHE A 97 -3.52 28.57 2.85
CA PHE A 97 -4.54 27.56 3.10
C PHE A 97 -5.41 27.88 4.34
N ARG A 98 -5.38 29.12 4.86
CA ARG A 98 -6.05 29.47 6.14
C ARG A 98 -7.52 29.09 6.25
N ASP A 99 -8.24 29.13 5.13
CA ASP A 99 -9.69 28.93 5.11
C ASP A 99 -10.10 27.58 4.51
N VAL A 100 -9.15 26.73 4.07
CA VAL A 100 -9.50 25.51 3.31
C VAL A 100 -10.19 24.47 4.16
N GLU A 101 -9.92 24.45 5.47
CA GLU A 101 -10.61 23.57 6.43
C GLU A 101 -12.13 23.78 6.40
N ASP A 102 -12.60 25.00 6.14
CA ASP A 102 -14.03 25.31 6.05
C ASP A 102 -14.53 25.34 4.61
N GLN A 103 -13.75 25.91 3.68
CA GLN A 103 -14.17 26.03 2.27
C GLN A 103 -14.35 24.66 1.61
N TRP A 104 -13.41 23.74 1.82
CA TRP A 104 -13.42 22.46 1.11
C TRP A 104 -14.40 21.43 1.70
N LYS A 105 -14.95 21.68 2.89
CA LYS A 105 -16.04 20.86 3.46
C LYS A 105 -17.25 20.82 2.52
N ALA A 106 -17.55 21.93 1.84
CA ALA A 106 -18.65 22.00 0.87
C ALA A 106 -18.41 21.09 -0.35
N ASP A 107 -17.14 20.86 -0.70
CA ASP A 107 -16.72 19.95 -1.78
C ASP A 107 -16.55 18.50 -1.31
N GLY A 108 -16.87 18.22 -0.04
CA GLY A 108 -16.72 16.90 0.56
C GLY A 108 -15.28 16.50 0.87
N ILE A 109 -14.33 17.46 0.91
CA ILE A 109 -12.93 17.21 1.25
C ILE A 109 -12.70 17.65 2.70
N LEU A 110 -12.29 16.71 3.55
CA LEU A 110 -11.99 16.98 4.95
C LEU A 110 -10.48 17.23 5.14
N VAL A 111 -10.09 18.49 5.17
CA VAL A 111 -8.77 18.91 5.67
C VAL A 111 -8.88 19.12 7.18
N SER A 112 -8.11 18.35 7.94
CA SER A 112 -8.17 18.34 9.40
C SER A 112 -7.35 19.45 10.05
N HIS A 113 -6.20 19.80 9.47
CA HIS A 113 -5.40 20.96 9.84
C HIS A 113 -4.42 21.36 8.73
N VAL A 114 -3.97 22.61 8.78
CA VAL A 114 -2.86 23.17 7.99
C VAL A 114 -1.69 23.49 8.91
N GLN A 115 -0.49 23.05 8.54
CA GLN A 115 0.73 23.19 9.36
C GLN A 115 1.90 23.77 8.57
N ASP A 116 2.78 24.49 9.27
CA ASP A 116 4.04 24.96 8.71
C ASP A 116 5.06 23.82 8.67
N VAL A 117 5.82 23.69 7.57
CA VAL A 117 6.91 22.70 7.43
C VAL A 117 8.00 22.79 8.50
N ARG A 118 8.10 23.92 9.22
CA ARG A 118 9.04 24.11 10.33
C ARG A 118 8.59 23.48 11.64
N GLU A 119 7.32 23.10 11.74
CA GLU A 119 6.72 22.51 12.94
C GLU A 119 6.43 21.03 12.68
N LEU A 120 7.47 20.18 12.62
CA LEU A 120 7.30 18.76 12.25
C LEU A 120 6.93 17.83 13.42
N ASP A 121 6.85 18.32 14.65
CA ASP A 121 6.37 17.55 15.80
C ASP A 121 4.84 17.56 15.84
N PHE A 122 4.20 16.54 15.25
CA PHE A 122 2.75 16.39 15.30
C PHE A 122 2.32 14.93 15.35
N ASN A 123 1.23 14.68 16.09
CA ASN A 123 0.59 13.37 16.13
C ASN A 123 -0.49 13.31 15.05
N LEU A 124 -0.29 12.47 14.05
CA LEU A 124 -1.31 12.19 13.05
C LEU A 124 -2.19 11.02 13.49
N PRO A 125 -3.52 11.12 13.32
CA PRO A 125 -4.38 9.95 13.34
C PRO A 125 -3.98 8.94 12.26
N ASP A 126 -4.21 7.65 12.52
CA ASP A 126 -4.10 6.62 11.49
C ASP A 126 -4.98 6.95 10.27
N SER A 127 -4.59 6.46 9.09
CA SER A 127 -5.34 6.67 7.83
C SER A 127 -5.50 8.15 7.46
N THR A 128 -4.44 8.94 7.61
CA THR A 128 -4.39 10.36 7.20
C THR A 128 -3.57 10.53 5.92
N LEU A 129 -4.11 11.27 4.94
CA LEU A 129 -3.36 11.72 3.77
C LEU A 129 -2.56 12.97 4.11
N ILE A 130 -1.24 12.91 3.96
CA ILE A 130 -0.36 14.08 4.12
C ILE A 130 -0.14 14.72 2.74
N TRP A 131 -0.57 15.97 2.58
CA TRP A 131 -0.25 16.79 1.43
C TRP A 131 0.89 17.74 1.79
N LEU A 132 2.09 17.45 1.27
CA LEU A 132 3.25 18.34 1.33
C LEU A 132 3.20 19.36 0.18
N HIS A 133 3.14 20.64 0.51
CA HIS A 133 3.14 21.75 -0.44
C HIS A 133 4.38 22.63 -0.24
N PHE A 134 5.06 22.99 -1.32
CA PHE A 134 6.23 23.86 -1.27
C PHE A 134 6.18 24.90 -2.39
N GLU A 135 6.29 26.19 -2.05
CA GLU A 135 6.72 27.21 -3.01
C GLU A 135 8.24 27.14 -3.24
N LYS A 136 8.99 26.84 -2.18
CA LYS A 136 10.44 26.62 -2.23
C LYS A 136 10.75 25.16 -1.93
N TYR A 137 10.96 24.38 -2.99
CA TYR A 137 11.27 22.96 -2.90
C TYR A 137 12.48 22.68 -1.99
N ASP A 138 12.28 21.84 -0.97
CA ASP A 138 13.31 21.41 -0.04
C ASP A 138 13.26 19.88 0.17
N PRO A 139 14.22 19.11 -0.37
CA PRO A 139 14.23 17.66 -0.25
C PRO A 139 14.53 17.16 1.17
N GLU A 140 15.21 17.94 2.03
CA GLU A 140 15.55 17.51 3.39
C GLU A 140 14.30 17.44 4.28
N ILE A 141 13.36 18.37 4.08
CA ILE A 141 12.07 18.36 4.77
C ILE A 141 11.22 17.17 4.28
N ILE A 142 11.20 16.88 2.98
CA ILE A 142 10.47 15.73 2.44
C ILE A 142 10.97 14.42 3.06
N GLN A 143 12.30 14.26 3.14
CA GLN A 143 12.91 13.10 3.78
C GLN A 143 12.54 13.00 5.27
N SER A 144 12.52 14.13 5.97
CA SER A 144 12.18 14.19 7.39
C SER A 144 10.72 13.79 7.65
N VAL A 145 9.79 14.13 6.74
CA VAL A 145 8.36 13.75 6.86
C VAL A 145 8.14 12.26 6.57
N TYR A 146 9.00 11.62 5.76
CA TYR A 146 8.88 10.19 5.43
C TYR A 146 9.53 9.26 6.47
N THR A 147 10.30 9.79 7.43
CA THR A 147 11.06 9.01 8.43
C THR A 147 10.35 9.01 9.77
#